data_AF-A0A081XP66-F1
#
_entry.id   AF-A0A081XP66-F1
#
_cell.length_a   1.000
_cell.length_b   1.000
_cell.length_c   1.000
_cell.angle_alpha   90.00
_cell.angle_beta   90.00
_cell.angle_gamma   90.00
#
_symmetry.space_group_name_H-M   'P 1'
#
loop_
_entity.id
_entity.type
_entity.pdbx_description
1 polymer ?
#
loop_
_entity_poly.entity_id
_entity_poly.type
_entity_poly.pdbx_seq_one_letter_code
_entity_poly.pdbx_strand_id
1 'polypeptide(L)'
;MAHALIASPFLDGHLLLKPGARAGARIPAEHYEGLRQAAADGEALPTWAVQTASDVWGIDLSGRPAQGTVLVREPSPYGYCRASWEINLGCNFGCKHCYLGERPFSGLAWEEKVRLLDIMREAGVLWLQITGGEPASGHAS
;
A
#
# COMPACT_ATOMS: atom_id res chain seq x y z
N MET A 1 10.20 -11.34 6.92
CA MET A 1 8.94 -12.10 6.69
C MET A 1 7.87 -11.11 6.27
N ALA A 2 7.07 -11.44 5.26
CA ALA A 2 5.94 -10.59 4.86
C ALA A 2 4.78 -10.79 5.85
N HIS A 3 4.13 -9.70 6.25
CA HIS A 3 2.96 -9.76 7.12
C HIS A 3 1.77 -10.34 6.32
N ALA A 4 0.87 -11.07 6.98
CA ALA A 4 -0.29 -11.67 6.32
C ALA A 4 -1.36 -10.62 6.01
N LEU A 5 -1.49 -9.59 6.86
CA LEU A 5 -2.45 -8.50 6.72
C LEU A 5 -1.76 -7.15 6.93
N ILE A 6 -2.39 -6.08 6.42
CA ILE A 6 -2.02 -4.70 6.66
C ILE A 6 -3.27 -3.95 7.15
N ALA A 7 -3.18 -3.31 8.32
CA ALA A 7 -4.19 -2.36 8.79
C ALA A 7 -3.65 -0.95 8.57
N SER A 8 -4.43 -0.07 7.96
CA SER A 8 -3.98 1.28 7.60
C SER A 8 -5.13 2.29 7.62
N PRO A 9 -4.89 3.52 8.05
CA PRO A 9 -5.74 4.66 7.70
C PRO A 9 -5.86 4.78 6.18
N PHE A 10 -7.04 5.16 5.72
CA PHE A 10 -7.33 5.43 4.32
C PHE A 10 -8.55 6.36 4.19
N LEU A 11 -8.31 7.54 3.61
CA LEU A 11 -9.27 8.64 3.51
C LEU A 11 -9.85 9.00 4.88
N ASP A 12 -11.16 8.85 5.05
CA ASP A 12 -11.93 9.14 6.26
C ASP A 12 -12.16 7.88 7.14
N GLY A 13 -11.40 6.82 6.93
CA GLY A 13 -11.55 5.57 7.68
C GLY A 13 -10.30 4.71 7.73
N HIS A 14 -10.51 3.42 7.98
CA HIS A 14 -9.44 2.44 8.10
C HIS A 14 -9.75 1.21 7.26
N LEU A 15 -8.70 0.61 6.72
CA LEU A 15 -8.78 -0.61 5.93
C LEU A 15 -7.98 -1.73 6.59
N LEU A 16 -8.51 -2.94 6.50
CA LEU A 16 -7.76 -4.18 6.65
C LEU A 16 -7.56 -4.78 5.25
N LEU A 17 -6.32 -5.08 4.91
CA LEU A 17 -5.90 -5.51 3.59
C LEU A 17 -5.08 -6.79 3.68
N LYS A 18 -5.11 -7.58 2.61
CA LYS A 18 -4.21 -8.72 2.42
C LYS A 18 -3.27 -8.44 1.24
N PRO A 19 -1.94 -8.56 1.40
CA PRO A 19 -1.01 -8.49 0.29
C PRO A 19 -1.35 -9.50 -0.82
N GLY A 20 -1.29 -9.01 -2.06
CA GLY A 20 -1.64 -9.79 -3.26
C GLY A 20 -3.15 -10.00 -3.49
N ALA A 21 -4.02 -9.49 -2.63
CA ALA A 21 -5.47 -9.53 -2.83
C ALA A 21 -5.97 -8.22 -3.46
N ARG A 22 -7.00 -8.34 -4.31
CA ARG A 22 -7.71 -7.17 -4.87
C ARG A 22 -8.77 -6.60 -3.92
N ALA A 23 -9.29 -7.45 -3.02
CA ALA A 23 -10.30 -7.09 -2.05
C ALA A 23 -9.68 -6.58 -0.74
N GLY A 24 -10.35 -5.61 -0.12
CA GLY A 24 -10.04 -5.06 1.21
C GLY A 24 -11.32 -4.91 2.03
N ALA A 25 -11.18 -4.89 3.36
CA ALA A 25 -12.29 -4.68 4.28
C ALA A 25 -12.17 -3.30 4.94
N ARG A 26 -13.27 -2.53 4.96
CA ARG A 26 -13.34 -1.30 5.77
C ARG A 26 -13.59 -1.70 7.22
N ILE A 27 -12.80 -1.17 8.14
CA ILE A 27 -12.92 -1.45 9.57
C ILE A 27 -13.23 -0.17 10.36
N PRO A 28 -14.00 -0.26 11.45
CA PRO A 28 -14.18 0.87 12.36
C PRO A 28 -12.87 1.30 13.03
N ALA A 29 -12.83 2.52 13.54
CA ALA A 29 -11.64 3.04 14.24
C ALA A 29 -11.29 2.21 15.49
N GLU A 30 -12.30 1.70 16.21
CA GLU A 30 -12.09 0.84 17.40
C GLU A 30 -11.36 -0.47 17.05
N HIS A 31 -11.66 -1.06 15.89
CA HIS A 31 -11.00 -2.26 15.39
C HIS A 31 -9.56 -1.98 14.99
N TYR A 32 -9.31 -0.85 14.33
CA TYR A 32 -7.96 -0.41 14.00
C TYR A 32 -7.11 -0.20 15.27
N GLU A 33 -7.65 0.52 16.25
CA GLU A 33 -6.95 0.79 17.51
C GLU A 33 -6.72 -0.50 18.32
N GLY A 34 -7.69 -1.41 18.32
CA GLY A 34 -7.53 -2.73 18.92
C GLY A 34 -6.42 -3.56 18.29
N LEU A 35 -6.24 -3.49 16.96
CA LEU A 35 -5.09 -4.13 16.29
C LEU A 35 -3.76 -3.47 16.66
N ARG A 36 -3.75 -2.14 16.76
CA ARG A 36 -2.56 -1.38 17.17
C ARG A 36 -2.09 -1.80 18.57
N GLN A 37 -3.03 -1.89 19.51
CA GLN A 37 -2.76 -2.34 20.87
C GLN A 37 -2.33 -3.80 20.93
N ALA A 38 -3.08 -4.72 20.29
CA ALA A 38 -2.73 -6.14 20.28
C ALA A 38 -1.35 -6.42 19.67
N ALA A 39 -0.96 -5.68 18.62
CA ALA A 39 0.35 -5.80 18.01
C ALA A 39 1.48 -5.27 18.92
N ALA A 40 1.22 -4.22 19.70
CA ALA A 40 2.17 -3.67 20.67
C ALA A 40 2.36 -4.60 21.88
N ASP A 41 1.26 -5.21 22.36
CA ASP A 41 1.25 -6.06 23.56
C ASP A 41 1.62 -7.52 23.26
N GLY A 42 1.78 -7.89 21.99
CA GLY A 42 2.07 -9.26 21.58
C GLY A 42 0.89 -10.21 21.76
N GLU A 43 -0.33 -9.69 21.81
CA GLU A 43 -1.55 -10.47 21.97
C GLU A 43 -1.92 -11.23 20.70
N ALA A 44 -2.84 -12.19 20.84
CA ALA A 44 -3.42 -12.89 19.71
C ALA A 44 -4.23 -11.92 18.82
N LEU A 45 -4.36 -12.28 17.54
CA LEU A 45 -5.26 -11.58 16.62
C LEU A 45 -6.69 -11.56 17.18
N PRO A 46 -7.36 -10.38 17.23
CA PRO A 46 -8.75 -10.29 17.63
C PRO A 46 -9.67 -11.19 16.80
N THR A 47 -10.68 -11.78 17.44
CA THR A 47 -11.60 -12.74 16.78
C THR A 47 -12.25 -12.17 15.53
N TRP A 48 -12.63 -10.89 15.55
CA TRP A 48 -13.23 -10.23 14.38
C TRP A 48 -12.25 -10.16 13.19
N ALA A 49 -10.95 -10.00 13.45
CA ALA A 49 -9.93 -9.91 12.40
C ALA A 49 -9.69 -11.28 11.77
N VAL A 50 -9.67 -12.35 12.59
CA VAL A 50 -9.63 -13.75 12.12
C VAL A 50 -10.86 -14.05 11.26
N GLN A 51 -12.05 -13.69 11.74
CA GLN A 51 -13.31 -13.89 11.00
C GLN A 51 -13.29 -13.14 9.66
N THR A 52 -12.89 -11.87 9.67
CA THR A 52 -12.77 -11.05 8.46
C THR A 52 -11.78 -11.68 7.47
N ALA A 53 -10.67 -12.24 7.98
CA ALA A 53 -9.67 -12.87 7.13
C ALA A 53 -10.19 -14.15 6.45
N SER A 54 -10.98 -14.93 7.18
CA SER A 54 -11.69 -16.09 6.65
C SER A 54 -12.73 -15.68 5.61
N ASP A 55 -13.60 -14.72 5.93
CA ASP A 55 -14.74 -14.35 5.09
C ASP A 55 -14.32 -13.65 3.79
N VAL A 56 -13.31 -12.77 3.85
CA VAL A 56 -12.91 -11.93 2.70
C VAL A 56 -11.83 -12.62 1.85
N TRP A 57 -10.94 -13.39 2.46
CA TRP A 57 -9.79 -13.96 1.76
C TRP A 57 -9.65 -15.48 1.90
N GLY A 58 -10.54 -16.16 2.64
CA GLY A 58 -10.50 -17.63 2.80
C GLY A 58 -9.26 -18.12 3.54
N ILE A 59 -8.68 -17.31 4.43
CA ILE A 59 -7.49 -17.69 5.20
C ILE A 59 -7.80 -17.80 6.69
N ASP A 60 -7.25 -18.84 7.32
CA ASP A 60 -7.32 -19.01 8.77
C ASP A 60 -6.05 -18.45 9.44
N LEU A 61 -6.27 -17.51 10.36
CA LEU A 61 -5.23 -16.87 11.18
C LEU A 61 -5.48 -17.07 12.68
N SER A 62 -6.34 -18.03 13.04
CA SER A 62 -6.67 -18.35 14.43
C SER A 62 -5.42 -18.65 15.27
N GLY A 63 -5.40 -18.13 16.50
CA GLY A 63 -4.29 -18.32 17.45
C GLY A 63 -2.98 -17.64 17.07
N ARG A 64 -2.88 -16.95 15.92
CA ARG A 64 -1.66 -16.22 15.55
C ARG A 64 -1.53 -14.92 16.35
N PRO A 65 -0.30 -14.53 16.75
CA PRO A 65 -0.07 -13.23 17.37
C PRO A 65 -0.36 -12.11 16.37
N ALA A 66 -0.91 -10.99 16.84
CA ALA A 66 -1.07 -9.78 16.03
C ALA A 66 0.30 -9.27 15.56
N GLN A 67 1.28 -9.26 16.46
CA GLN A 67 2.67 -8.94 16.13
C GLN A 67 3.22 -9.90 15.07
N GLY A 68 3.77 -9.36 13.98
CA GLY A 68 4.32 -10.13 12.86
C GLY A 68 3.27 -10.72 11.91
N THR A 69 2.01 -10.85 12.31
CA THR A 69 0.91 -11.26 11.40
C THR A 69 0.27 -10.07 10.72
N VAL A 70 0.05 -8.96 11.44
CA VAL A 70 -0.57 -7.73 10.90
C VAL A 70 0.43 -6.59 10.96
N LEU A 71 0.65 -5.92 9.83
CA LEU A 71 1.35 -4.63 9.80
C LEU A 71 0.32 -3.54 10.07
N VAL A 72 0.36 -2.92 11.25
CA VAL A 72 -0.46 -1.74 11.57
C VAL A 72 0.33 -0.49 11.19
N ARG A 73 -0.15 0.27 10.20
CA ARG A 73 0.50 1.51 9.75
C ARG A 73 0.01 2.68 10.57
N GLU A 74 0.95 3.38 11.23
CA GLU A 74 0.64 4.59 11.98
C GLU A 74 0.02 5.69 11.09
N PRO A 75 -0.88 6.53 11.64
CA PRO A 75 -1.40 7.69 10.94
C PRO A 75 -0.26 8.64 10.55
N SER A 76 -0.21 8.97 9.25
CA SER A 76 0.76 9.93 8.74
C SER A 76 0.28 11.36 9.01
N PRO A 77 1.15 12.29 9.44
CA PRO A 77 0.78 13.70 9.58
C PRO A 77 0.37 14.35 8.25
N TYR A 78 0.73 13.75 7.12
CA TYR A 78 0.36 14.23 5.79
C TYR A 78 -0.97 13.64 5.29
N GLY A 79 -1.36 12.47 5.80
CA GLY A 79 -2.63 11.82 5.47
C GLY A 79 -2.84 11.49 3.99
N TYR A 80 -1.78 11.45 3.16
CA TYR A 80 -1.93 11.05 1.77
C TYR A 80 -2.34 9.59 1.71
N CYS A 81 -3.35 9.25 0.91
CA CYS A 81 -3.84 7.88 0.80
C CYS A 81 -3.53 7.25 -0.55
N ARG A 82 -3.32 8.10 -1.57
CA ARG A 82 -3.11 7.73 -2.96
C ARG A 82 -1.99 8.58 -3.56
N ALA A 83 -1.20 7.99 -4.44
CA ALA A 83 -0.23 8.71 -5.27
C ALA A 83 -0.27 8.18 -6.71
N SER A 84 -0.02 9.08 -7.66
CA SER A 84 0.27 8.75 -9.06
C SER A 84 1.67 9.26 -9.36
N TRP A 85 2.56 8.37 -9.77
CA TRP A 85 3.98 8.67 -9.94
C TRP A 85 4.42 8.43 -11.38
N GLU A 86 4.86 9.50 -12.04
CA GLU A 86 5.58 9.41 -13.31
C GLU A 86 6.99 8.85 -13.08
N ILE A 87 7.15 7.53 -13.20
CA ILE A 87 8.43 6.85 -12.90
C ILE A 87 9.52 7.16 -13.93
N ASN A 88 9.07 7.45 -15.15
CA ASN A 88 9.87 7.97 -16.24
C ASN A 88 8.98 8.78 -17.20
N LEU A 89 9.54 9.76 -17.90
CA LEU A 89 8.78 10.64 -18.79
C LEU A 89 8.62 10.10 -20.22
N GLY A 90 9.51 9.20 -20.65
CA GLY A 90 9.59 8.73 -22.03
C GLY A 90 8.56 7.65 -22.37
N CYS A 91 8.10 7.63 -23.62
CA CYS A 91 7.18 6.62 -24.11
C CYS A 91 7.62 6.16 -25.50
N ASN A 92 7.58 4.86 -25.75
CA ASN A 92 7.87 4.27 -27.06
C ASN A 92 6.62 4.20 -27.98
N PHE A 93 5.52 4.85 -27.60
CA PHE A 93 4.29 4.94 -28.40
C PHE A 93 3.98 6.39 -28.82
N GLY A 94 3.51 6.56 -30.06
CA GLY A 94 3.06 7.84 -30.62
C GLY A 94 1.53 8.00 -30.59
N CYS A 95 0.92 7.84 -29.43
CA CYS A 95 -0.54 7.85 -29.29
C CYS A 95 -1.16 9.22 -29.62
N LYS A 96 -2.04 9.29 -30.63
CA LYS A 96 -2.71 10.54 -31.08
C LYS A 96 -3.50 11.28 -29.99
N HIS A 97 -3.94 10.57 -28.96
CA HIS A 97 -4.75 11.11 -27.85
C HIS A 97 -3.93 11.37 -26.59
N CYS A 98 -2.62 11.09 -26.60
CA CYS A 98 -1.78 11.30 -25.42
C CYS A 98 -1.41 12.77 -25.29
N TYR A 99 -1.87 13.40 -24.21
CA TYR A 99 -1.58 14.82 -23.95
C TYR A 99 -0.12 15.07 -23.53
N LEU A 100 0.61 14.02 -23.13
CA LEU A 100 2.01 14.15 -22.69
C LEU A 100 2.98 14.40 -23.85
N GLY A 101 2.63 13.95 -25.06
CA GLY A 101 3.42 14.10 -26.28
C GLY A 101 4.75 13.33 -26.24
N GLU A 102 5.66 13.73 -27.13
CA GLU A 102 7.04 13.24 -27.13
C GLU A 102 7.82 13.89 -25.98
N ARG A 103 8.40 13.07 -25.11
CA ARG A 103 9.23 13.50 -23.98
C ARG A 103 10.52 12.70 -23.93
N PRO A 104 11.62 13.30 -23.48
CA PRO A 104 12.87 12.56 -23.32
C PRO A 104 12.69 11.46 -22.26
N PHE A 105 13.40 10.35 -22.44
CA PHE A 105 13.56 9.37 -21.39
C PHE A 105 14.37 9.98 -20.26
N SER A 106 13.66 10.42 -19.21
CA SER A 106 14.23 11.03 -18.02
C SER A 106 13.44 10.55 -16.81
N GLY A 107 14.15 10.29 -15.72
CA GLY A 107 13.59 9.81 -14.46
C GLY A 107 14.67 9.74 -13.39
N LEU A 108 14.23 9.44 -12.18
CA LEU A 108 15.12 9.29 -11.02
C LEU A 108 16.05 8.07 -11.17
N ALA A 109 17.24 8.14 -10.56
CA ALA A 109 18.10 6.98 -10.38
C ALA A 109 17.41 5.92 -9.49
N TRP A 110 17.94 4.70 -9.48
CA TRP A 110 17.33 3.59 -8.72
C TRP A 110 17.21 3.90 -7.23
N GLU A 111 18.26 4.43 -6.62
CA GLU A 111 18.31 4.75 -5.19
C GLU A 111 17.28 5.83 -4.84
N GLU A 112 17.11 6.81 -5.72
CA GLU A 112 16.13 7.88 -5.58
C GLU A 112 14.69 7.37 -5.76
N LYS A 113 14.47 6.41 -6.67
CA LYS A 113 13.18 5.71 -6.86
C LYS A 113 12.78 4.97 -5.57
N VAL A 114 13.71 4.23 -4.98
CA VAL A 114 13.47 3.52 -3.71
C VAL A 114 13.19 4.52 -2.59
N ARG A 115 14.01 5.57 -2.47
CA ARG A 115 13.78 6.64 -1.48
C ARG A 115 12.41 7.28 -1.65
N LEU A 116 11.94 7.49 -2.88
CA LEU A 116 10.62 8.06 -3.12
C LEU A 116 9.49 7.13 -2.67
N LEU A 117 9.65 5.81 -2.81
CA LEU A 117 8.70 4.83 -2.26
C LEU A 117 8.63 4.90 -0.72
N ASP A 118 9.77 5.07 -0.04
CA ASP A 118 9.81 5.26 1.41
C ASP A 118 9.11 6.56 1.83
N ILE A 119 9.36 7.66 1.12
CA ILE A 119 8.67 8.94 1.33
C ILE A 119 7.16 8.78 1.16
N MET A 120 6.71 8.15 0.06
CA MET A 120 5.28 7.91 -0.18
C MET A 120 4.66 7.05 0.92
N ARG A 121 5.36 5.99 1.36
CA ARG A 121 4.93 5.15 2.49
C ARG A 121 4.76 5.98 3.77
N GLU A 122 5.74 6.81 4.13
CA GLU A 122 5.70 7.65 5.32
C GLU A 122 4.63 8.74 5.24
N ALA A 123 4.34 9.21 4.03
CA ALA A 123 3.29 10.17 3.75
C ALA A 123 1.87 9.57 3.86
N GLY A 124 1.76 8.25 4.07
CA GLY A 124 0.50 7.52 4.26
C GLY A 124 0.00 6.77 3.03
N VAL A 125 0.68 6.90 1.89
CA VAL A 125 0.20 6.34 0.61
C VAL A 125 -0.01 4.84 0.75
N LEU A 126 -1.21 4.38 0.41
CA LEU A 126 -1.59 2.96 0.43
C LEU A 126 -1.93 2.45 -0.97
N TRP A 127 -2.39 3.35 -1.84
CA TRP A 127 -2.65 3.08 -3.25
C TRP A 127 -1.66 3.85 -4.12
N LEU A 128 -0.82 3.14 -4.86
CA LEU A 128 0.17 3.73 -5.76
C LEU A 128 -0.15 3.35 -7.20
N GLN A 129 -0.28 4.36 -8.05
CA GLN A 129 -0.29 4.20 -9.50
C GLN A 129 1.06 4.61 -10.06
N ILE A 130 1.70 3.70 -10.79
CA ILE A 130 2.90 4.00 -11.56
C ILE A 130 2.46 4.37 -12.97
N THR A 131 2.88 5.54 -13.42
CA THR A 131 2.51 6.17 -14.70
C THR A 131 3.73 6.89 -15.30
N GLY A 132 3.51 7.83 -16.21
CA GLY A 132 4.52 8.64 -16.89
C GLY A 132 4.30 8.57 -18.39
N GLY A 133 5.39 8.32 -19.13
CA GLY A 133 5.27 7.82 -20.49
C GLY A 133 4.85 6.35 -20.48
N GLU A 134 5.72 5.43 -20.92
CA GLU A 134 5.47 3.99 -20.78
C GLU A 134 6.26 3.45 -19.57
N PRO A 135 5.62 3.07 -18.45
CA PRO A 135 6.31 2.63 -17.23
C PRO A 135 7.32 1.50 -17.45
N ALA A 136 7.03 0.57 -18.37
CA ALA A 136 7.88 -0.57 -18.67
C ALA A 136 9.00 -0.25 -19.70
N SER A 137 9.01 0.95 -20.28
CA SER A 137 9.97 1.34 -21.33
C SER A 137 11.25 2.00 -20.81
N GLY A 138 11.37 2.17 -19.49
CA GLY A 138 12.57 2.77 -18.89
C GLY A 138 13.83 2.03 -19.31
N HIS A 139 14.83 2.79 -19.79
CA HIS A 139 16.18 2.24 -20.02
C HIS A 139 16.69 1.60 -18.73
N ALA A 140 17.22 0.38 -18.85
CA ALA A 140 18.16 -0.15 -17.87
C ALA A 140 19.38 0.78 -17.92
N SER A 141 19.52 1.64 -16.91
CA SER A 141 20.79 2.28 -16.61
C SER A 141 21.76 1.25 -16.05
#